data_AF-A0A849MEH4-F1
#
_entry.id   AF-A0A849MEH4-F1
#
_cell.length_a   1.000
_cell.length_b   1.000
_cell.length_c   1.000
_cell.angle_alpha   90.00
_cell.angle_beta   90.00
_cell.angle_gamma   90.00
#
_symmetry.space_group_name_H-M   'P 1'
#
loop_
_entity.id
_entity.type
_entity.pdbx_description
1 polymer ?
#
loop_
_entity_poly.entity_id
_entity_poly.type
_entity_poly.pdbx_seq_one_letter_code
_entity_poly.pdbx_strand_id
1 'polypeptide(L)' 'MRTTLDIPEELMNEAMSLTKSPSKTELIKMALSNIIQKNKIKSLKIYKGKIDLDIDLSTLRNRNEYSGR' A
#
# COMPACT_ATOMS: atom_id res chain seq x y z
N MET A 1 24.91 -0.17 6.91
CA MET A 1 25.70 -1.41 6.78
C MET A 1 25.98 -1.66 5.30
N ARG A 2 27.20 -2.05 4.91
CA ARG A 2 27.52 -2.45 3.53
C ARG A 2 27.51 -3.98 3.48
N THR A 3 26.73 -4.54 2.58
CA THR A 3 26.54 -6.00 2.45
C THR A 3 26.63 -6.38 0.98
N THR A 4 27.13 -7.57 0.71
CA THR A 4 27.07 -8.19 -0.62
C THR A 4 25.87 -9.13 -0.65
N LEU A 5 24.99 -8.95 -1.62
CA LEU A 5 23.79 -9.75 -1.81
C LEU A 5 23.72 -10.14 -3.29
N ASP A 6 23.47 -11.41 -3.55
CA ASP A 6 23.24 -11.91 -4.91
C ASP A 6 21.77 -11.69 -5.28
N ILE A 7 21.53 -10.94 -6.35
CA ILE A 7 20.19 -10.56 -6.82
C ILE A 7 20.16 -10.74 -8.34
N PRO A 8 19.14 -11.41 -8.90
CA PRO A 8 18.99 -11.52 -10.35
C PRO A 8 18.99 -10.14 -11.02
N GLU A 9 19.79 -10.00 -12.08
CA GLU A 9 19.96 -8.73 -12.77
C GLU A 9 18.67 -8.26 -13.45
N GLU A 10 17.87 -9.19 -13.98
CA GLU A 10 16.56 -8.92 -14.57
C GLU A 10 15.62 -8.21 -13.59
N LEU A 11 15.52 -8.71 -12.36
CA LEU A 11 14.69 -8.11 -11.31
C LEU A 11 15.19 -6.72 -10.92
N MET A 12 16.51 -6.52 -10.89
CA MET A 12 17.10 -5.21 -10.58
C MET A 12 16.79 -4.21 -11.69
N ASN A 13 16.92 -4.61 -12.95
CA ASN A 13 16.66 -3.77 -14.11
C ASN A 13 15.18 -3.40 -14.21
N GLU A 14 14.28 -4.37 -14.04
CA GLU A 14 12.83 -4.13 -14.03
C GLU A 14 12.45 -3.16 -12.91
N ALA A 15 12.97 -3.41 -11.70
CA ALA A 15 12.70 -2.53 -10.56
C ALA A 15 13.23 -1.12 -10.82
N MET A 16 14.44 -0.97 -11.37
CA MET A 16 15.01 0.33 -11.72
C MET A 16 14.20 1.06 -12.79
N SER A 17 13.72 0.35 -13.82
CA SER A 17 12.86 0.92 -14.85
C SER A 17 11.51 1.40 -14.30
N LEU A 18 10.91 0.61 -13.41
CA LEU A 18 9.63 0.93 -12.77
C LEU A 18 9.74 2.11 -11.80
N THR A 19 10.78 2.11 -10.96
CA THR A 19 10.92 3.12 -9.91
C THR A 19 11.73 4.33 -10.32
N LYS A 20 12.42 4.28 -11.48
CA LYS A 20 13.34 5.32 -11.99
C LYS A 20 14.37 5.76 -10.95
N SER A 21 14.82 4.84 -10.10
CA SER A 21 15.75 5.16 -9.01
C SER A 21 17.16 5.41 -9.58
N PRO A 22 17.92 6.38 -9.04
CA PRO A 22 19.22 6.71 -9.57
C PRO A 22 20.32 5.71 -9.20
N SER A 23 20.12 4.84 -8.20
CA SER A 23 21.12 3.85 -7.78
C SER A 23 20.53 2.55 -7.25
N LYS A 24 21.27 1.44 -7.40
CA LYS A 24 20.88 0.11 -6.89
C LYS A 24 20.69 0.13 -5.36
N THR A 25 21.54 0.86 -4.65
CA THR A 25 21.45 1.01 -3.19
C THR A 25 20.17 1.74 -2.76
N GLU A 26 19.79 2.80 -3.48
CA GLU A 26 18.59 3.57 -3.17
C GLU A 26 17.31 2.79 -3.48
N LEU A 27 17.31 2.04 -4.58
CA LEU A 27 16.23 1.10 -4.90
C LEU A 27 15.97 0.12 -3.76
N ILE A 28 17.02 -0.49 -3.22
CA ILE A 28 16.90 -1.46 -2.12
C ILE A 28 16.37 -0.78 -0.85
N LYS A 29 16.85 0.42 -0.51
CA LYS A 29 16.31 1.19 0.64
C LYS A 29 14.82 1.47 0.48
N MET A 30 14.41 1.89 -0.72
CA MET A 30 13.03 2.19 -1.01
C MET A 30 12.15 0.94 -0.97
N ALA A 31 12.63 -0.18 -1.53
CA ALA A 31 11.93 -1.47 -1.46
C ALA A 31 11.69 -1.91 -0.02
N LEU A 32 12.72 -1.83 0.84
CA LEU A 32 12.61 -2.17 2.26
C LEU A 32 11.62 -1.24 3.00
N SER A 33 11.70 0.07 2.77
CA SER A 33 10.76 1.04 3.34
C SER A 33 9.31 0.74 2.94
N ASN A 34 9.10 0.43 1.65
CA ASN A 34 7.78 0.07 1.13
C ASN A 34 7.22 -1.21 1.76
N ILE A 35 8.06 -2.22 1.98
CA ILE A 35 7.64 -3.45 2.67
C ILE A 35 7.22 -3.15 4.11
N ILE A 36 7.97 -2.32 4.83
CA ILE A 36 7.63 -1.92 6.21
C ILE A 36 6.31 -1.13 6.22
N GLN A 37 6.15 -0.16 5.32
CA GLN A 37 4.92 0.64 5.22
C GLN A 37 3.70 -0.22 4.89
N LYS A 38 3.82 -1.13 3.91
CA LYS A 38 2.74 -2.07 3.55
C LYS A 38 2.32 -2.94 4.73
N ASN A 39 3.28 -3.41 5.53
CA ASN A 39 2.97 -4.21 6.72
C ASN A 39 2.30 -3.39 7.83
N LYS A 40 2.75 -2.14 8.07
CA LYS A 40 2.07 -1.21 8.99
C LYS A 40 0.64 -0.90 8.56
N ILE A 41 0.40 -0.69 7.26
CA ILE A 41 -0.96 -0.47 6.76
C ILE A 41 -1.79 -1.77 6.84
N LYS A 42 -1.17 -2.94 6.64
CA LYS A 42 -1.84 -4.23 6.80
C LYS A 42 -2.31 -4.44 8.24
N SER A 43 -1.55 -4.00 9.25
CA SER A 43 -2.03 -4.05 10.64
C SER A 43 -3.22 -3.12 10.86
N LEU A 44 -3.28 -1.97 10.18
CA LEU A 44 -4.47 -1.09 10.21
C LEU A 44 -5.72 -1.77 9.63
N LYS A 45 -5.57 -2.67 8.64
CA LYS A 45 -6.71 -3.45 8.12
C LYS A 45 -7.35 -4.35 9.17
N ILE A 46 -6.67 -4.72 10.25
CA ILE A 46 -7.23 -5.49 11.38
C ILE A 46 -8.31 -4.68 12.12
N TYR A 47 -8.25 -3.35 12.04
CA TYR A 47 -9.26 -2.46 12.64
C TYR A 47 -10.49 -2.26 11.74
N LYS A 48 -10.48 -2.78 10.50
CA LYS A 48 -11.65 -2.77 9.61
C LYS A 48 -12.79 -3.59 10.24
N GLY A 49 -13.87 -2.92 10.61
CA GLY A 49 -15.04 -3.54 11.25
C GLY A 49 -14.97 -3.63 12.79
N LYS A 50 -13.88 -3.18 13.42
CA LYS A 50 -13.81 -2.98 14.87
C LYS A 50 -14.15 -1.55 15.31
N ILE A 51 -13.98 -0.60 14.39
CA ILE A 51 -14.37 0.79 14.62
C ILE A 51 -15.85 0.87 14.27
N ASP A 52 -16.67 1.01 15.30
CA ASP A 52 -18.08 1.35 15.14
C ASP A 52 -18.15 2.79 14.65
N LEU A 53 -18.50 2.94 13.38
CA LEU A 53 -18.61 4.23 12.72
C LEU A 53 -20.09 4.57 12.77
N ASP A 54 -20.47 5.51 13.64
CA ASP A 54 -21.82 6.05 13.78
C ASP A 54 -22.18 6.88 12.53
N ILE A 55 -22.42 6.17 11.43
CA ILE A 55 -22.67 6.76 10.12
C ILE A 55 -23.89 6.08 9.52
N ASP A 56 -24.92 6.88 9.24
CA ASP A 56 -26.09 6.42 8.50
C ASP A 56 -25.77 6.32 7.00
N LEU A 57 -25.44 5.11 6.54
CA LEU A 57 -25.17 4.80 5.13
C LEU A 57 -26.39 5.04 4.21
N SER A 58 -27.59 5.17 4.76
CA SER A 58 -28.84 5.39 4.03
C SER A 58 -28.95 6.82 3.54
N THR A 59 -28.59 7.77 4.41
CA THR A 59 -28.53 9.21 4.08
C THR A 59 -27.41 9.50 3.09
N LEU A 60 -26.22 8.95 3.32
CA LEU A 60 -25.06 9.17 2.45
C LEU A 60 -25.24 8.62 1.03
N ARG A 61 -25.98 7.52 0.88
CA ARG A 61 -26.19 6.88 -0.43
C ARG A 61 -27.46 7.35 -1.13
N ASN A 62 -28.16 8.32 -0.56
CA ASN A 62 -29.39 8.91 -1.09
C ASN A 62 -30.43 7.84 -1.51
N ARG A 63 -30.50 6.72 -0.78
CA ARG A 63 -31.46 5.64 -1.08
C ARG A 63 -32.89 6.00 -0.67
N ASN A 64 -33.04 7.03 0.16
CA ASN A 64 -34.33 7.55 0.60
C ASN A 64 -35.12 8.20 -0.55
N GLU A 65 -34.47 8.56 -1.67
CA GLU A 65 -35.15 9.16 -2.83
C GLU A 65 -35.74 8.13 -3.82
N TYR A 66 -35.33 6.85 -3.75
CA TYR A 66 -35.74 5.84 -4.74
C TYR A 66 -36.86 4.90 -4.28
N SER A 67 -37.30 4.97 -3.04
CA SER A 67 -38.40 4.14 -2.51
C SER A 67 -39.80 4.71 -2.77
N GLY A 68 -39.91 5.73 -3.64
CA GLY A 68 -41.15 6.49 -3.86
C GLY A 68 -41.58 6.65 -5.32
N ARG A 69 -41.24 5.72 -6.22
CA ARG A 69 -41.78 5.66 -7.59
C ARG A 69 -42.29 4.27 -7.91
#